data_AF-A0A1F5KCJ8-F1
#
_entry.id   AF-A0A1F5KCJ8-F1
#
_cell.length_a   1.000
_cell.length_b   1.000
_cell.length_c   1.000
_cell.angle_alpha   90.00
_cell.angle_beta   90.00
_cell.angle_gamma   90.00
#
_symmetry.space_group_name_H-M   'P 1'
#
loop_
_entity.id
_entity.type
_entity.pdbx_description
1 polymer ?
#
loop_
_entity_poly.entity_id
_entity_poly.type
_entity_poly.pdbx_seq_one_letter_code
_entity_poly.pdbx_strand_id
1 'polypeptide(L)'
;MVAANKEFDKDYQYCLSPDGTPINSFVQIDMVGLPAGFLEQAATLREEDIREALRGRIFEIENSIAMYSLLEYFFSDGTQDTLFKRQFRAGLDDIRQKYGRPIALLAVTDQKYQAIRETEFGKMRGAPLTDDEVREYSGFDKFFSPEEFKKYLVENGGQSDYLLYVRSSDPVAKMKRPDLVIDEELLADDNLRRIIKANALTFNIDNPNLPIGDSRRINDTKEYLGAMGMAFPVYYGEDLTSPEFNNYLRSQGVDPKQVESGQRLLRVKPMKGTYGGYGHFRGTLGDARFRRDLRDALLKRGSYVVQPELQNPTLTNQDDGRSYMYIDRVFFSNDGQNYRFMGGERTLMPIDSNEAQNNRVHGNSSSVYAEII
;
A
#
# COMPACT_ATOMS: atom_id res chain seq x y z
N MET A 1 0.10 8.09 14.87
CA MET A 1 -0.34 8.54 13.52
C MET A 1 -1.84 8.81 13.49
N VAL A 2 -2.72 7.81 13.59
CA VAL A 2 -4.19 8.00 13.49
C VAL A 2 -4.72 9.07 14.45
N ALA A 3 -4.33 9.05 15.72
CA ALA A 3 -4.77 10.04 16.71
C ALA A 3 -4.46 11.50 16.31
N ALA A 4 -3.33 11.74 15.63
CA ALA A 4 -2.96 13.08 15.16
C ALA A 4 -3.74 13.50 13.90
N ASN A 5 -4.20 12.53 13.10
CA ASN A 5 -5.01 12.78 11.90
C ASN A 5 -6.50 13.05 12.21
N LYS A 6 -6.99 12.61 13.37
CA LYS A 6 -8.37 12.88 13.79
C LYS A 6 -8.59 14.38 13.93
N GLU A 7 -9.66 14.87 13.31
CA GLU A 7 -10.14 16.25 13.38
C GLU A 7 -11.44 16.34 14.17
N PHE A 8 -12.22 15.24 14.21
CA PHE A 8 -13.52 15.17 14.87
C PHE A 8 -13.70 13.89 15.69
N ASP A 9 -14.65 13.91 16.63
CA ASP A 9 -14.87 12.82 17.59
C ASP A 9 -15.12 11.45 16.92
N LYS A 10 -15.98 11.46 15.89
CA LYS A 10 -16.43 10.25 15.18
C LYS A 10 -15.48 9.78 14.09
N ASP A 11 -14.35 10.47 13.87
CA ASP A 11 -13.40 10.07 12.85
C ASP A 11 -12.92 8.63 13.08
N TYR A 12 -13.03 7.83 12.01
CA TYR A 12 -12.64 6.43 11.94
C TYR A 12 -13.33 5.52 12.97
N GLN A 13 -14.52 5.87 13.47
CA GLN A 13 -15.24 5.07 14.48
C GLN A 13 -15.46 3.60 14.07
N TYR A 14 -15.51 3.29 12.77
CA TYR A 14 -15.65 1.93 12.25
C TYR A 14 -14.33 1.19 12.03
N CYS A 15 -13.20 1.90 12.11
CA CYS A 15 -11.87 1.32 12.06
C CYS A 15 -11.23 1.21 13.44
N LEU A 16 -11.95 1.50 14.53
CA LEU A 16 -11.41 1.46 15.89
C LEU A 16 -12.12 0.36 16.67
N SER A 17 -11.36 -0.43 17.41
CA SER A 17 -11.89 -1.31 18.45
C SER A 17 -12.49 -0.50 19.61
N PRO A 18 -13.26 -1.13 20.52
CA PRO A 18 -13.82 -0.44 21.69
C PRO A 18 -12.78 0.25 22.60
N ASP A 19 -11.53 -0.24 22.62
CA ASP A 19 -10.42 0.36 23.37
C ASP A 19 -9.63 1.41 22.57
N GLY A 20 -10.05 1.71 21.33
CA GLY A 20 -9.42 2.70 20.46
C GLY A 20 -8.23 2.20 19.65
N THR A 21 -7.97 0.90 19.63
CA THR A 21 -6.93 0.29 18.78
C THR A 21 -7.35 0.35 17.30
N PRO A 22 -6.47 0.81 16.38
CA PRO A 22 -6.74 0.77 14.95
C PRO A 22 -6.91 -0.66 14.42
N ILE A 23 -8.01 -0.88 13.72
CA ILE A 23 -8.35 -2.09 12.97
C ILE A 23 -8.31 -1.72 11.49
N ASN A 24 -7.35 -2.26 10.77
CA ASN A 24 -7.37 -2.20 9.32
C ASN A 24 -7.95 -3.49 8.75
N SER A 25 -9.10 -3.38 8.06
CA SER A 25 -9.87 -4.54 7.62
C SER A 25 -9.16 -5.38 6.57
N PHE A 26 -8.31 -4.76 5.75
CA PHE A 26 -7.60 -5.42 4.67
C PHE A 26 -6.17 -4.88 4.56
N VAL A 27 -5.20 -5.78 4.55
CA VAL A 27 -3.77 -5.47 4.55
C VAL A 27 -3.09 -6.22 3.42
N GLN A 28 -2.21 -5.54 2.70
CA GLN A 28 -1.25 -6.14 1.79
C GLN A 28 0.15 -6.05 2.42
N ILE A 29 0.93 -7.12 2.32
CA ILE A 29 2.31 -7.16 2.77
C ILE A 29 3.18 -7.53 1.58
N ASP A 30 4.10 -6.64 1.22
CA ASP A 30 5.09 -6.88 0.18
C ASP A 30 6.42 -7.27 0.84
N MET A 31 6.95 -8.42 0.41
CA MET A 31 8.13 -9.03 1.01
C MET A 31 9.07 -9.64 -0.02
N VAL A 32 10.34 -9.76 0.34
CA VAL A 32 11.33 -10.52 -0.44
C VAL A 32 10.80 -11.94 -0.61
N GLY A 33 10.84 -12.42 -1.85
CA GLY A 33 10.32 -13.74 -2.19
C GLY A 33 10.94 -14.84 -1.32
N LEU A 34 10.14 -15.83 -0.95
CA LEU A 34 10.59 -16.99 -0.18
C LEU A 34 11.22 -18.03 -1.12
N PRO A 35 12.53 -18.33 -0.99
CA PRO A 35 13.16 -19.39 -1.77
C PRO A 35 12.50 -20.74 -1.54
N ALA A 36 12.52 -21.63 -2.53
CA ALA A 36 11.94 -22.97 -2.41
C ALA A 36 12.47 -23.71 -1.15
N GLY A 37 13.79 -23.64 -0.90
CA GLY A 37 14.39 -24.25 0.28
C GLY A 37 13.96 -23.64 1.61
N PHE A 38 13.42 -22.41 1.63
CA PHE A 38 12.84 -21.84 2.85
C PHE A 38 11.57 -22.58 3.26
N LEU A 39 10.71 -22.92 2.30
CA LEU A 39 9.45 -23.65 2.57
C LEU A 39 9.72 -25.04 3.13
N GLU A 40 10.72 -25.74 2.58
CA GLU A 40 11.16 -27.05 3.09
C GLU A 40 11.72 -26.95 4.52
N GLN A 41 12.53 -25.92 4.79
CA GLN A 41 13.11 -25.71 6.12
C GLN A 41 12.06 -25.28 7.14
N ALA A 42 11.10 -24.45 6.73
CA ALA A 42 10.07 -23.90 7.62
C ALA A 42 9.27 -25.00 8.33
N ALA A 43 9.08 -26.17 7.71
CA ALA A 43 8.43 -27.32 8.34
C ALA A 43 9.16 -27.88 9.58
N THR A 44 10.44 -27.55 9.74
CA THR A 44 11.31 -28.04 10.83
C THR A 44 11.74 -26.94 11.81
N LEU A 45 11.45 -25.68 11.50
CA LEU A 45 11.78 -24.53 12.34
C LEU A 45 10.73 -24.31 13.42
N ARG A 46 11.14 -23.69 14.53
CA ARG A 46 10.18 -23.22 15.54
C ARG A 46 9.44 -22.00 14.99
N GLU A 47 8.20 -21.81 15.45
CA GLU A 47 7.36 -20.68 15.02
C GLU A 47 8.07 -19.33 15.16
N GLU A 48 8.78 -19.09 16.26
CA GLU A 48 9.53 -17.84 16.48
C GLU A 48 10.63 -17.63 15.43
N ASP A 49 11.33 -18.69 15.04
CA ASP A 49 12.41 -18.60 14.04
C ASP A 49 11.82 -18.29 12.65
N ILE A 50 10.65 -18.87 12.33
CA ILE A 50 9.89 -18.56 11.10
C ILE A 50 9.43 -17.10 11.14
N ARG A 51 8.87 -16.64 12.27
CA ARG A 51 8.35 -15.29 12.44
C ARG A 51 9.45 -14.24 12.24
N GLU A 52 10.61 -14.44 12.85
CA GLU A 52 11.75 -13.54 12.68
C GLU A 52 12.29 -13.57 11.23
N ALA A 53 12.35 -14.76 10.61
CA ALA A 53 12.74 -14.87 9.21
C ALA A 53 11.78 -14.15 8.26
N LEU A 54 10.46 -14.24 8.48
CA LEU A 54 9.46 -13.53 7.69
C LEU A 54 9.52 -12.02 7.93
N ARG A 55 9.62 -11.57 9.20
CA ARG A 55 9.75 -10.16 9.57
C ARG A 55 10.93 -9.50 8.85
N GLY A 56 12.08 -10.15 8.82
CA GLY A 56 13.28 -9.65 8.13
C GLY A 56 13.18 -9.55 6.60
N ARG A 57 12.09 -10.05 6.00
CA ARG A 57 11.84 -10.03 4.55
C ARG A 57 10.78 -9.02 4.13
N ILE A 58 9.96 -8.54 5.05
CA ILE A 58 8.93 -7.54 4.76
C ILE A 58 9.60 -6.20 4.48
N PHE A 59 9.23 -5.54 3.39
CA PHE A 59 9.73 -4.20 3.07
C PHE A 59 8.65 -3.15 2.94
N GLU A 60 7.38 -3.53 2.84
CA GLU A 60 6.24 -2.63 2.78
C GLU A 60 4.97 -3.33 3.26
N ILE A 61 4.13 -2.58 3.97
CA ILE A 61 2.80 -2.96 4.42
C ILE A 61 1.85 -1.86 3.95
N GLU A 62 0.85 -2.21 3.16
CA GLU A 62 -0.16 -1.28 2.66
C GLU A 62 -1.49 -1.50 3.38
N ASN A 63 -2.07 -0.38 3.83
CA ASN A 63 -3.32 -0.38 4.57
C ASN A 63 -4.57 -0.22 3.69
N SER A 64 -4.41 -0.43 2.39
CA SER A 64 -5.49 -0.47 1.42
C SER A 64 -5.11 -1.41 0.29
N ILE A 65 -6.05 -2.24 -0.14
CA ILE A 65 -5.89 -3.10 -1.30
C ILE A 65 -6.44 -2.36 -2.53
N ALA A 66 -5.75 -2.49 -3.65
CA ALA A 66 -6.14 -1.97 -4.95
C ALA A 66 -6.33 -3.12 -5.95
N MET A 67 -7.02 -2.86 -7.07
CA MET A 67 -7.18 -3.84 -8.15
C MET A 67 -7.84 -5.15 -7.68
N TYR A 68 -8.80 -5.08 -6.77
CA TYR A 68 -9.46 -6.27 -6.21
C TYR A 68 -10.10 -7.12 -7.30
N SER A 69 -10.67 -6.51 -8.35
CA SER A 69 -11.21 -7.28 -9.48
C SER A 69 -10.12 -8.11 -10.16
N LEU A 70 -8.93 -7.56 -10.40
CA LEU A 70 -7.81 -8.34 -10.92
C LEU A 70 -7.42 -9.45 -9.94
N LEU A 71 -7.24 -9.14 -8.65
CA LEU A 71 -6.81 -10.10 -7.64
C LEU A 71 -7.80 -11.25 -7.44
N GLU A 72 -9.11 -10.97 -7.52
CA GLU A 72 -10.17 -11.98 -7.41
C GLU A 72 -10.13 -12.99 -8.56
N TYR A 73 -9.74 -12.56 -9.76
CA TYR A 73 -9.75 -13.40 -10.96
C TYR A 73 -8.35 -13.85 -11.40
N PHE A 74 -7.28 -13.41 -10.73
CA PHE A 74 -5.92 -13.53 -11.26
C PHE A 74 -5.49 -14.97 -11.55
N PHE A 75 -5.92 -15.88 -10.69
CA PHE A 75 -5.63 -17.32 -10.77
C PHE A 75 -6.90 -18.15 -10.99
N SER A 76 -7.99 -17.53 -11.46
CA SER A 76 -9.24 -18.25 -11.72
C SER A 76 -9.15 -19.09 -12.99
N ASP A 77 -9.61 -20.33 -12.92
CA ASP A 77 -9.84 -21.22 -14.07
C ASP A 77 -11.29 -21.16 -14.60
N GLY A 78 -12.12 -20.29 -14.01
CA GLY A 78 -13.54 -20.13 -14.33
C GLY A 78 -14.45 -21.20 -13.72
N THR A 79 -13.92 -22.19 -13.00
CA THR A 79 -14.72 -23.27 -12.40
C THR A 79 -15.02 -23.05 -10.92
N GLN A 80 -14.10 -22.41 -10.20
CA GLN A 80 -14.23 -22.10 -8.78
C GLN A 80 -13.73 -20.68 -8.48
N ASP A 81 -14.28 -20.10 -7.41
CA ASP A 81 -13.76 -18.84 -6.87
C ASP A 81 -12.36 -19.07 -6.28
N THR A 82 -11.43 -18.16 -6.58
CA THR A 82 -10.07 -18.16 -6.03
C THR A 82 -10.09 -18.04 -4.50
N LEU A 83 -9.00 -18.43 -3.84
CA LEU A 83 -8.88 -18.25 -2.39
C LEU A 83 -9.05 -16.77 -2.02
N PHE A 84 -8.40 -15.87 -2.76
CA PHE A 84 -8.53 -14.43 -2.57
C PHE A 84 -9.97 -13.96 -2.65
N LYS A 85 -10.68 -14.32 -3.71
CA LYS A 85 -12.09 -13.92 -3.87
C LYS A 85 -12.95 -14.39 -2.71
N ARG A 86 -12.86 -15.66 -2.32
CA ARG A 86 -13.66 -16.17 -1.20
C ARG A 86 -13.38 -15.42 0.10
N GLN A 87 -12.11 -15.18 0.43
CA GLN A 87 -11.75 -14.57 1.71
C GLN A 87 -12.00 -13.06 1.74
N PHE A 88 -11.73 -12.36 0.63
CA PHE A 88 -12.03 -10.94 0.51
C PHE A 88 -13.53 -10.66 0.61
N ARG A 89 -14.35 -11.43 -0.12
CA ARG A 89 -15.81 -11.31 -0.08
C ARG A 89 -16.38 -11.65 1.30
N ALA A 90 -15.89 -12.73 1.93
CA ALA A 90 -16.27 -13.06 3.30
C ALA A 90 -15.90 -11.94 4.29
N GLY A 91 -14.72 -11.32 4.15
CA GLY A 91 -14.33 -10.17 4.98
C GLY A 91 -15.26 -8.95 4.80
N LEU A 92 -15.69 -8.66 3.57
CA LEU A 92 -16.67 -7.60 3.32
C LEU A 92 -18.04 -7.94 3.92
N ASP A 93 -18.47 -9.20 3.85
CA ASP A 93 -19.75 -9.64 4.43
C ASP A 93 -19.71 -9.64 5.96
N ASP A 94 -18.57 -9.99 6.57
CA ASP A 94 -18.34 -9.87 8.02
C ASP A 94 -18.52 -8.41 8.48
N ILE A 95 -17.99 -7.44 7.71
CA ILE A 95 -18.18 -6.00 7.98
C ILE A 95 -19.65 -5.61 7.86
N ARG A 96 -20.34 -6.04 6.80
CA ARG A 96 -21.79 -5.77 6.63
C ARG A 96 -22.59 -6.33 7.78
N GLN A 97 -22.33 -7.56 8.20
CA GLN A 97 -23.01 -8.21 9.31
C GLN A 97 -22.75 -7.47 10.64
N LYS A 98 -21.50 -7.08 10.88
CA LYS A 98 -21.08 -6.39 12.11
C LYS A 98 -21.76 -5.02 12.27
N TYR A 99 -21.88 -4.25 11.19
CA TYR A 99 -22.35 -2.87 11.27
C TYR A 99 -23.76 -2.64 10.70
N GLY A 100 -24.35 -3.62 10.03
CA GLY A 100 -25.69 -3.54 9.44
C GLY A 100 -25.80 -2.52 8.30
N ARG A 101 -24.70 -2.23 7.59
CA ARG A 101 -24.62 -1.17 6.59
C ARG A 101 -23.96 -1.65 5.30
N PRO A 102 -24.41 -1.18 4.12
CA PRO A 102 -23.73 -1.44 2.86
C PRO A 102 -22.37 -0.72 2.81
N ILE A 103 -21.49 -1.18 1.94
CA ILE A 103 -20.12 -0.67 1.76
C ILE A 103 -20.01 -0.07 0.36
N ALA A 104 -19.71 1.23 0.27
CA ALA A 104 -19.42 1.90 -0.98
C ALA A 104 -17.90 2.12 -1.15
N LEU A 105 -17.44 1.93 -2.37
CA LEU A 105 -16.15 2.43 -2.83
C LEU A 105 -16.28 3.93 -3.12
N LEU A 106 -15.35 4.74 -2.62
CA LEU A 106 -15.32 6.18 -2.85
C LEU A 106 -13.99 6.62 -3.45
N ALA A 107 -14.03 7.19 -4.65
CA ALA A 107 -12.89 7.92 -5.21
C ALA A 107 -12.99 9.41 -4.85
N VAL A 108 -11.93 9.98 -4.30
CA VAL A 108 -11.96 11.37 -3.81
C VAL A 108 -11.68 12.42 -4.89
N THR A 109 -11.27 12.00 -6.08
CA THR A 109 -11.09 12.86 -7.26
C THR A 109 -11.68 12.20 -8.50
N ASP A 110 -12.10 13.02 -9.47
CA ASP A 110 -12.60 12.54 -10.76
C ASP A 110 -11.55 11.76 -11.54
N GLN A 111 -10.29 12.19 -11.49
CA GLN A 111 -9.20 11.48 -12.16
C GLN A 111 -9.04 10.05 -11.60
N LYS A 112 -9.13 9.90 -10.28
CA LYS A 112 -9.07 8.58 -9.62
C LYS A 112 -10.30 7.76 -9.95
N TYR A 113 -11.48 8.37 -9.95
CA TYR A 113 -12.74 7.72 -10.32
C TYR A 113 -12.66 7.13 -11.73
N GLN A 114 -12.29 7.93 -12.73
CA GLN A 114 -12.17 7.47 -14.12
C GLN A 114 -11.10 6.38 -14.27
N ALA A 115 -9.95 6.53 -13.61
CA ALA A 115 -8.90 5.51 -13.64
C ALA A 115 -9.39 4.15 -13.09
N ILE A 116 -10.11 4.15 -11.96
CA ILE A 116 -10.67 2.92 -11.37
C ILE A 116 -11.77 2.34 -12.26
N ARG A 117 -12.64 3.17 -12.86
CA ARG A 117 -13.66 2.70 -13.82
C ARG A 117 -13.03 1.92 -14.97
N GLU A 118 -11.97 2.46 -15.55
CA GLU A 118 -11.30 1.83 -16.70
C GLU A 118 -10.50 0.60 -16.28
N THR A 119 -9.69 0.70 -15.22
CA THR A 119 -8.72 -0.34 -14.86
C THR A 119 -9.31 -1.46 -14.01
N GLU A 120 -10.27 -1.17 -13.13
CA GLU A 120 -10.84 -2.17 -12.21
C GLU A 120 -12.22 -2.66 -12.68
N PHE A 121 -12.98 -1.85 -13.42
CA PHE A 121 -14.32 -2.21 -13.91
C PHE A 121 -14.41 -2.39 -15.44
N GLY A 122 -13.34 -2.10 -16.19
CA GLY A 122 -13.34 -2.21 -17.66
C GLY A 122 -14.32 -1.25 -18.35
N LYS A 123 -14.72 -0.16 -17.69
CA LYS A 123 -15.71 0.81 -18.19
C LYS A 123 -15.04 2.10 -18.62
N MET A 124 -14.99 2.34 -19.92
CA MET A 124 -14.55 3.62 -20.50
C MET A 124 -15.47 4.78 -20.09
N ARG A 125 -14.94 6.01 -20.16
CA ARG A 125 -15.71 7.23 -19.87
C ARG A 125 -17.03 7.26 -20.66
N GLY A 126 -18.14 7.46 -19.95
CA GLY A 126 -19.48 7.54 -20.50
C GLY A 126 -20.22 6.20 -20.63
N ALA A 127 -19.53 5.05 -20.52
CA ALA A 127 -20.20 3.76 -20.42
C ALA A 127 -20.92 3.66 -19.06
N PRO A 128 -22.15 3.10 -18.98
CA PRO A 128 -22.83 2.91 -17.71
C PRO A 128 -22.08 1.89 -16.83
N LEU A 129 -22.17 2.09 -15.52
CA LEU A 129 -21.73 1.15 -14.49
C LEU A 129 -22.83 1.11 -13.44
N THR A 130 -23.53 -0.02 -13.35
CA THR A 130 -24.64 -0.22 -12.42
C THR A 130 -24.13 -0.69 -11.05
N ASP A 131 -24.93 -0.50 -10.00
CA ASP A 131 -24.57 -0.95 -8.65
C ASP A 131 -24.42 -2.50 -8.59
N ASP A 132 -25.21 -3.24 -9.38
CA ASP A 132 -25.08 -4.71 -9.53
C ASP A 132 -23.73 -5.10 -10.13
N GLU A 133 -23.27 -4.40 -11.19
CA GLU A 133 -21.94 -4.62 -11.76
C GLU A 133 -20.82 -4.25 -10.76
N VAL A 134 -21.01 -3.22 -9.94
CA VAL A 134 -20.04 -2.88 -8.88
C VAL A 134 -19.96 -4.03 -7.87
N ARG A 135 -21.11 -4.54 -7.42
CA ARG A 135 -21.19 -5.67 -6.48
C ARG A 135 -20.59 -6.93 -7.07
N GLU A 136 -20.84 -7.23 -8.34
CA GLU A 136 -20.28 -8.37 -9.04
C GLU A 136 -18.75 -8.27 -9.15
N TYR A 137 -18.22 -7.16 -9.66
CA TYR A 137 -16.80 -7.04 -10.00
C TYR A 137 -15.88 -6.71 -8.81
N SER A 138 -16.39 -6.03 -7.79
CA SER A 138 -15.55 -5.54 -6.68
C SER A 138 -16.03 -5.96 -5.30
N GLY A 139 -17.28 -6.42 -5.18
CA GLY A 139 -17.88 -6.76 -3.90
C GLY A 139 -18.35 -5.57 -3.09
N PHE A 140 -18.11 -4.34 -3.52
CA PHE A 140 -18.75 -3.16 -2.94
C PHE A 140 -20.18 -3.01 -3.45
N ASP A 141 -21.06 -2.43 -2.64
CA ASP A 141 -22.47 -2.24 -3.01
C ASP A 141 -22.67 -1.04 -3.94
N LYS A 142 -21.69 -0.12 -4.00
CA LYS A 142 -21.75 1.09 -4.81
C LYS A 142 -20.35 1.66 -5.09
N PHE A 143 -20.19 2.37 -6.19
CA PHE A 143 -18.98 3.14 -6.50
C PHE A 143 -19.33 4.60 -6.76
N PHE A 144 -18.87 5.50 -5.88
CA PHE A 144 -19.12 6.92 -5.98
C PHE A 144 -17.95 7.69 -6.62
N SER A 145 -18.28 8.55 -7.59
CA SER A 145 -17.49 9.75 -7.90
C SER A 145 -17.68 10.84 -6.84
N PRO A 146 -16.81 11.88 -6.82
CA PRO A 146 -17.02 13.07 -6.02
C PRO A 146 -18.42 13.70 -6.16
N GLU A 147 -18.86 13.93 -7.40
CA GLU A 147 -20.14 14.58 -7.66
C GLU A 147 -21.34 13.71 -7.27
N GLU A 148 -21.29 12.39 -7.55
CA GLU A 148 -22.33 11.46 -7.13
C GLU A 148 -22.44 11.39 -5.60
N PHE A 149 -21.32 11.42 -4.88
CA PHE A 149 -21.31 11.40 -3.42
C PHE A 149 -21.90 12.68 -2.83
N LYS A 150 -21.50 13.86 -3.33
CA LYS A 150 -22.07 15.14 -2.89
C LYS A 150 -23.58 15.18 -3.11
N LYS A 151 -24.04 14.77 -4.30
CA LYS A 151 -25.46 14.70 -4.64
C LYS A 151 -26.21 13.75 -3.70
N TYR A 152 -25.66 12.55 -3.49
CA TYR A 152 -26.23 11.57 -2.56
C TYR A 152 -26.37 12.15 -1.15
N LEU A 153 -25.36 12.85 -0.62
CA LEU A 153 -25.46 13.48 0.70
C LEU A 153 -26.56 14.54 0.75
N VAL A 154 -26.73 15.37 -0.29
CA VAL A 154 -27.83 16.35 -0.35
C VAL A 154 -29.19 15.66 -0.30
N GLU A 155 -29.37 14.59 -1.07
CA GLU A 155 -30.61 13.82 -1.14
C GLU A 155 -30.91 13.08 0.18
N ASN A 156 -29.88 12.77 0.98
CA ASN A 156 -29.98 12.05 2.25
C ASN A 156 -29.73 12.94 3.49
N GLY A 157 -30.01 14.25 3.37
CA GLY A 157 -29.97 15.16 4.53
C GLY A 157 -28.60 15.32 5.19
N GLY A 158 -27.52 15.15 4.43
CA GLY A 158 -26.13 15.24 4.88
C GLY A 158 -25.63 13.99 5.61
N GLN A 159 -26.34 12.87 5.51
CA GLN A 159 -25.95 11.60 6.12
C GLN A 159 -25.55 10.59 5.05
N SER A 160 -24.59 9.72 5.40
CA SER A 160 -24.25 8.56 4.58
C SER A 160 -24.78 7.33 5.27
N ASP A 161 -25.52 6.49 4.55
CA ASP A 161 -25.93 5.15 5.02
C ASP A 161 -24.88 4.09 4.67
N TYR A 162 -23.91 4.43 3.82
CA TYR A 162 -22.79 3.57 3.45
C TYR A 162 -21.59 3.74 4.37
N LEU A 163 -20.96 2.61 4.69
CA LEU A 163 -19.55 2.56 5.08
C LEU A 163 -18.69 2.80 3.83
N LEU A 164 -17.56 3.50 3.98
CA LEU A 164 -16.78 4.01 2.86
C LEU A 164 -15.40 3.35 2.82
N TYR A 165 -15.14 2.60 1.75
CA TYR A 165 -13.79 2.19 1.38
C TYR A 165 -13.16 3.30 0.53
N VAL A 166 -12.29 4.12 1.12
CA VAL A 166 -11.85 5.38 0.49
C VAL A 166 -10.55 5.18 -0.29
N ARG A 167 -10.57 5.53 -1.58
CA ARG A 167 -9.37 5.59 -2.45
C ARG A 167 -8.87 7.02 -2.53
N SER A 168 -8.10 7.41 -1.51
CA SER A 168 -7.60 8.77 -1.30
C SER A 168 -6.18 9.03 -1.83
N SER A 169 -5.47 8.02 -2.34
CA SER A 169 -4.11 8.23 -2.84
C SER A 169 -4.07 9.20 -4.01
N ASP A 170 -3.06 10.08 -4.02
CA ASP A 170 -2.83 11.07 -5.06
C ASP A 170 -2.84 10.43 -6.47
N PRO A 171 -3.37 11.11 -7.50
CA PRO A 171 -3.30 10.58 -8.85
C PRO A 171 -1.86 10.59 -9.36
N VAL A 172 -1.58 9.72 -10.33
CA VAL A 172 -0.24 9.47 -10.88
C VAL A 172 0.47 10.75 -11.35
N ALA A 173 -0.28 11.74 -11.86
CA ALA A 173 0.30 13.01 -12.29
C ALA A 173 0.96 13.79 -11.14
N LYS A 174 0.34 13.85 -9.95
CA LYS A 174 0.90 14.51 -8.75
C LYS A 174 1.99 13.66 -8.10
N MET A 175 1.86 12.35 -8.14
CA MET A 175 2.96 11.47 -7.71
C MET A 175 4.24 11.68 -8.54
N LYS A 176 4.13 11.94 -9.85
CA LYS A 176 5.26 12.28 -10.72
C LYS A 176 5.75 13.72 -10.51
N ARG A 177 4.84 14.66 -10.28
CA ARG A 177 5.11 16.09 -10.06
C ARG A 177 4.47 16.55 -8.74
N PRO A 178 5.20 16.50 -7.60
CA PRO A 178 4.63 16.73 -6.27
C PRO A 178 4.17 18.17 -6.03
N ASP A 179 4.63 19.10 -6.87
CA ASP A 179 4.23 20.50 -6.94
C ASP A 179 2.89 20.73 -7.67
N LEU A 180 2.35 19.70 -8.34
CA LEU A 180 1.07 19.79 -9.02
C LEU A 180 -0.07 19.94 -7.99
N VAL A 181 -0.75 21.08 -8.05
CA VAL A 181 -1.98 21.30 -7.30
C VAL A 181 -3.11 20.50 -7.95
N ILE A 182 -3.82 19.73 -7.14
CA ILE A 182 -4.97 18.94 -7.55
C ILE A 182 -6.17 19.38 -6.75
N ASP A 183 -7.30 19.46 -7.45
CA ASP A 183 -8.56 19.72 -6.83
C ASP A 183 -9.06 18.47 -6.09
N GLU A 184 -9.13 18.56 -4.77
CA GLU A 184 -9.57 17.49 -3.88
C GLU A 184 -10.84 17.94 -3.16
N GLU A 185 -11.85 18.34 -3.93
CA GLU A 185 -13.07 19.01 -3.44
C GLU A 185 -13.75 18.30 -2.25
N LEU A 186 -13.78 16.95 -2.24
CA LEU A 186 -14.35 16.19 -1.11
C LEU A 186 -13.54 16.33 0.17
N LEU A 187 -12.20 16.32 0.06
CA LEU A 187 -11.31 16.32 1.21
C LEU A 187 -10.91 17.74 1.62
N ALA A 188 -11.00 18.72 0.73
CA ALA A 188 -10.73 20.12 1.06
C ALA A 188 -11.86 20.75 1.90
N ASP A 189 -13.11 20.28 1.73
CA ASP A 189 -14.25 20.70 2.54
C ASP A 189 -14.28 19.95 3.89
N ASP A 190 -14.23 20.70 4.99
CA ASP A 190 -14.19 20.15 6.35
C ASP A 190 -15.42 19.32 6.71
N ASN A 191 -16.61 19.69 6.23
CA ASN A 191 -17.84 18.97 6.53
C ASN A 191 -17.92 17.66 5.74
N LEU A 192 -17.57 17.67 4.45
CA LEU A 192 -17.49 16.46 3.64
C LEU A 192 -16.41 15.52 4.19
N ARG A 193 -15.22 16.03 4.50
CA ARG A 193 -14.14 15.25 5.11
C ARG A 193 -14.56 14.63 6.44
N ARG A 194 -15.26 15.37 7.30
CA ARG A 194 -15.84 14.86 8.56
C ARG A 194 -16.80 13.69 8.32
N ILE A 195 -17.73 13.82 7.35
CA ILE A 195 -18.68 12.76 7.02
C ILE A 195 -17.94 11.53 6.48
N ILE A 196 -16.96 11.74 5.60
CA ILE A 196 -16.15 10.69 5.00
C ILE A 196 -15.36 9.94 6.08
N LYS A 197 -14.59 10.63 6.93
CA LYS A 197 -13.82 10.03 8.02
C LYS A 197 -14.71 9.31 9.03
N ALA A 198 -15.90 9.85 9.33
CA ALA A 198 -16.83 9.21 10.25
C ALA A 198 -17.42 7.89 9.72
N ASN A 199 -17.37 7.65 8.41
CA ASN A 199 -17.91 6.44 7.78
C ASN A 199 -16.84 5.56 7.13
N ALA A 200 -15.56 5.91 7.25
CA ALA A 200 -14.47 5.21 6.59
C ALA A 200 -14.20 3.81 7.16
N LEU A 201 -13.72 2.91 6.30
CA LEU A 201 -13.15 1.59 6.61
C LEU A 201 -11.63 1.53 6.42
N THR A 202 -11.00 2.65 6.06
CA THR A 202 -9.57 2.77 5.79
C THR A 202 -8.96 3.97 6.50
N PHE A 203 -7.68 3.88 6.86
CA PHE A 203 -6.92 4.94 7.52
C PHE A 203 -5.99 5.67 6.52
N ASN A 204 -6.56 6.50 5.66
CA ASN A 204 -5.81 7.15 4.58
C ASN A 204 -6.35 8.53 4.19
N ILE A 205 -7.10 9.19 5.07
CA ILE A 205 -7.88 10.38 4.71
C ILE A 205 -7.21 11.61 5.34
N ASP A 206 -6.51 12.37 4.50
CA ASP A 206 -5.80 13.59 4.91
C ASP A 206 -6.63 14.84 4.62
N ASN A 207 -6.30 15.91 5.32
CA ASN A 207 -6.67 17.26 4.89
C ASN A 207 -5.64 17.71 3.84
N PRO A 208 -6.03 17.94 2.57
CA PRO A 208 -5.11 18.25 1.48
C PRO A 208 -4.43 19.61 1.63
N ASN A 209 -4.99 20.50 2.47
CA ASN A 209 -4.44 21.83 2.75
C ASN A 209 -3.28 21.79 3.77
N LEU A 210 -3.00 20.62 4.36
CA LEU A 210 -1.85 20.45 5.24
C LEU A 210 -0.54 20.47 4.44
N PRO A 211 0.51 21.15 4.96
CA PRO A 211 1.77 21.21 4.26
C PRO A 211 2.38 19.81 4.08
N ILE A 212 3.25 19.69 3.07
CA ILE A 212 4.05 18.48 2.86
C ILE A 212 4.86 18.21 4.14
N GLY A 213 4.84 16.95 4.60
CA GLY A 213 5.56 16.53 5.80
C GLY A 213 4.80 16.66 7.12
N ASP A 214 3.65 17.34 7.16
CA ASP A 214 2.85 17.53 8.38
C ASP A 214 2.55 16.18 9.09
N SER A 215 2.80 16.09 10.39
CA SER A 215 2.66 14.87 11.20
C SER A 215 1.23 14.32 11.27
N ARG A 216 0.24 15.16 10.94
CA ARG A 216 -1.17 14.76 10.88
C ARG A 216 -1.53 14.03 9.59
N ARG A 217 -0.69 14.10 8.56
CA ARG A 217 -0.88 13.38 7.30
C ARG A 217 -0.48 11.91 7.44
N ILE A 218 -1.38 11.01 7.09
CA ILE A 218 -1.22 9.55 7.20
C ILE A 218 -1.42 8.82 5.87
N ASN A 219 -1.93 9.50 4.83
CA ASN A 219 -2.13 8.87 3.53
C ASN A 219 -0.79 8.40 2.94
N ASP A 220 -0.75 7.13 2.53
CA ASP A 220 0.43 6.44 2.01
C ASP A 220 1.70 6.64 2.88
N THR A 221 1.54 6.77 4.20
CA THR A 221 2.66 7.02 5.11
C THR A 221 3.54 5.79 5.29
N LYS A 222 4.86 6.01 5.34
CA LYS A 222 5.90 5.02 5.64
C LYS A 222 6.53 5.24 7.02
N GLU A 223 5.99 6.14 7.83
CA GLU A 223 6.44 6.37 9.21
C GLU A 223 6.45 5.08 10.05
N TYR A 224 5.50 4.17 9.79
CA TYR A 224 5.43 2.87 10.48
C TYR A 224 6.70 2.02 10.26
N LEU A 225 7.39 2.14 9.12
CA LEU A 225 8.63 1.40 8.86
C LEU A 225 9.71 1.79 9.87
N GLY A 226 9.77 3.06 10.26
CA GLY A 226 10.66 3.53 11.33
C GLY A 226 10.25 2.98 12.69
N ALA A 227 8.97 3.07 13.03
CA ALA A 227 8.45 2.56 14.30
C ALA A 227 8.61 1.04 14.48
N MET A 228 8.57 0.28 13.38
CA MET A 228 8.79 -1.17 13.35
C MET A 228 10.27 -1.55 13.24
N GLY A 229 11.19 -0.58 13.20
CA GLY A 229 12.62 -0.84 13.04
C GLY A 229 13.02 -1.39 11.67
N MET A 230 12.15 -1.29 10.67
CA MET A 230 12.38 -1.76 9.31
C MET A 230 13.13 -0.73 8.46
N ALA A 231 13.03 0.55 8.80
CA ALA A 231 13.67 1.66 8.09
C ALA A 231 14.19 2.73 9.05
N PHE A 232 15.10 3.59 8.57
CA PHE A 232 15.58 4.75 9.30
C PHE A 232 14.95 6.03 8.74
N PRO A 233 14.31 6.88 9.59
CA PRO A 233 13.76 8.15 9.15
C PRO A 233 14.87 9.14 8.82
N VAL A 234 14.72 9.88 7.71
CA VAL A 234 15.66 10.87 7.22
C VAL A 234 14.93 12.17 6.95
N TYR A 235 15.34 13.22 7.67
CA TYR A 235 14.84 14.58 7.55
C TYR A 235 15.87 15.49 6.88
N TYR A 236 17.16 15.17 7.04
CA TYR A 236 18.29 15.90 6.48
C TYR A 236 19.33 14.94 5.91
N GLY A 237 20.19 15.42 5.00
CA GLY A 237 21.21 14.57 4.38
C GLY A 237 22.24 14.05 5.38
N GLU A 238 22.48 14.82 6.43
CA GLU A 238 23.42 14.56 7.53
C GLU A 238 23.00 13.37 8.40
N ASP A 239 21.70 13.04 8.43
CA ASP A 239 21.16 11.92 9.20
C ASP A 239 21.81 10.58 8.79
N LEU A 240 22.21 10.44 7.52
CA LEU A 240 22.89 9.25 6.99
C LEU A 240 24.36 9.10 7.43
N THR A 241 24.87 10.03 8.21
CA THR A 241 26.20 9.98 8.84
C THR A 241 26.13 9.95 10.37
N SER A 242 24.92 9.87 10.92
CA SER A 242 24.68 9.90 12.35
C SER A 242 25.05 8.57 13.06
N PRO A 243 25.41 8.62 14.35
CA PRO A 243 25.54 7.41 15.17
C PRO A 243 24.27 6.56 15.20
N GLU A 244 23.10 7.18 15.17
CA GLU A 244 21.78 6.55 15.18
C GLU A 244 21.57 5.71 13.90
N PHE A 245 21.94 6.25 12.74
CA PHE A 245 21.89 5.51 11.48
C PHE A 245 22.83 4.30 11.51
N ASN A 246 24.04 4.45 12.05
CA ASN A 246 24.97 3.34 12.20
C ASN A 246 24.44 2.25 13.15
N ASN A 247 23.73 2.63 14.22
CA ASN A 247 23.07 1.68 15.12
C ASN A 247 21.92 0.96 14.43
N TYR A 248 21.12 1.66 13.62
CA TYR A 248 20.11 1.05 12.78
C TYR A 248 20.71 0.04 11.79
N LEU A 249 21.78 0.39 11.06
CA LEU A 249 22.42 -0.56 10.13
C LEU A 249 22.86 -1.84 10.83
N ARG A 250 23.47 -1.72 12.02
CA ARG A 250 23.86 -2.88 12.83
C ARG A 250 22.66 -3.71 13.28
N SER A 251 21.54 -3.09 13.63
CA SER A 251 20.31 -3.83 13.99
C SER A 251 19.72 -4.59 12.81
N GLN A 252 19.96 -4.12 11.57
CA GLN A 252 19.63 -4.84 10.34
C GLN A 252 20.69 -5.89 9.93
N GLY A 253 21.71 -6.13 10.76
CA GLY A 253 22.82 -7.04 10.43
C GLY A 253 23.77 -6.52 9.34
N VAL A 254 23.79 -5.21 9.09
CA VAL A 254 24.64 -4.56 8.08
C VAL A 254 25.80 -3.84 8.77
N ASP A 255 27.04 -4.11 8.34
CA ASP A 255 28.20 -3.35 8.78
C ASP A 255 28.16 -1.94 8.16
N PRO A 256 28.14 -0.85 8.95
CA PRO A 256 28.17 0.52 8.45
C PRO A 256 29.26 0.79 7.41
N LYS A 257 30.43 0.15 7.53
CA LYS A 257 31.54 0.30 6.57
C LYS A 257 31.18 -0.16 5.17
N GLN A 258 30.27 -1.12 5.02
CA GLN A 258 29.79 -1.57 3.71
C GLN A 258 28.92 -0.51 3.03
N VAL A 259 28.14 0.24 3.80
CA VAL A 259 27.33 1.35 3.29
C VAL A 259 28.22 2.54 2.92
N GLU A 260 29.17 2.90 3.80
CA GLU A 260 30.12 3.99 3.58
C GLU A 260 30.99 3.76 2.34
N SER A 261 31.51 2.53 2.16
CA SER A 261 32.32 2.15 0.99
C SER A 261 31.49 1.94 -0.29
N GLY A 262 30.17 1.93 -0.20
CA GLY A 262 29.26 1.70 -1.33
C GLY A 262 29.11 0.24 -1.74
N GLN A 263 29.61 -0.71 -0.95
CA GLN A 263 29.35 -2.14 -1.15
C GLN A 263 27.88 -2.51 -0.92
N ARG A 264 27.21 -1.80 0.00
CA ARG A 264 25.78 -1.98 0.28
C ARG A 264 25.00 -0.77 -0.23
N LEU A 265 24.03 -1.05 -1.11
CA LEU A 265 23.09 -0.04 -1.60
C LEU A 265 22.05 0.32 -0.55
N LEU A 266 21.58 1.56 -0.61
CA LEU A 266 20.46 2.06 0.16
C LEU A 266 19.26 2.29 -0.76
N ARG A 267 18.08 1.88 -0.31
CA ARG A 267 16.78 2.26 -0.88
C ARG A 267 16.25 3.44 -0.07
N VAL A 268 15.84 4.50 -0.76
CA VAL A 268 15.14 5.62 -0.13
C VAL A 268 13.71 5.71 -0.65
N LYS A 269 12.76 5.95 0.26
CA LYS A 269 11.33 6.01 -0.02
C LYS A 269 10.74 7.30 0.58
N PRO A 270 9.92 8.09 -0.14
CA PRO A 270 9.25 9.25 0.44
C PRO A 270 8.40 8.83 1.64
N MET A 271 8.47 9.58 2.74
CA MET A 271 7.79 9.17 3.96
C MET A 271 6.26 9.32 3.87
N LYS A 272 5.73 10.23 3.04
CA LYS A 272 4.30 10.57 2.98
C LYS A 272 3.81 10.82 1.56
N GLY A 273 2.52 10.57 1.34
CA GLY A 273 1.80 11.02 0.15
C GLY A 273 2.31 10.42 -1.16
N THR A 274 2.96 9.26 -1.12
CA THR A 274 3.43 8.59 -2.33
C THR A 274 3.41 7.06 -2.18
N TYR A 275 2.65 6.39 -3.04
CA TYR A 275 2.56 4.93 -3.16
C TYR A 275 3.28 4.42 -4.41
N GLY A 276 3.31 3.09 -4.62
CA GLY A 276 3.66 2.49 -5.92
C GLY A 276 5.07 2.78 -6.44
N GLY A 277 6.03 3.03 -5.55
CA GLY A 277 7.44 3.26 -5.92
C GLY A 277 7.76 4.65 -6.49
N TYR A 278 6.80 5.56 -6.59
CA TYR A 278 7.05 6.93 -7.07
C TYR A 278 7.97 7.67 -6.09
N GLY A 279 8.97 8.38 -6.61
CA GLY A 279 9.98 9.03 -5.75
C GLY A 279 10.94 8.07 -5.04
N HIS A 280 10.83 6.75 -5.24
CA HIS A 280 11.80 5.79 -4.72
C HIS A 280 13.03 5.74 -5.62
N PHE A 281 14.21 5.76 -5.01
CA PHE A 281 15.48 5.55 -5.71
C PHE A 281 16.48 4.81 -4.82
N ARG A 282 17.55 4.33 -5.44
CA ARG A 282 18.66 3.66 -4.74
C ARG A 282 19.98 4.32 -5.10
N GLY A 283 20.95 4.18 -4.21
CA GLY A 283 22.32 4.56 -4.48
C GLY A 283 23.24 4.15 -3.35
N THR A 284 24.52 4.49 -3.52
CA THR A 284 25.55 4.30 -2.49
C THR A 284 25.76 5.61 -1.76
N LEU A 285 26.04 5.54 -0.45
CA LEU A 285 26.27 6.75 0.34
C LEU A 285 27.50 7.52 -0.16
N GLY A 286 28.51 6.81 -0.68
CA GLY A 286 29.71 7.39 -1.28
C GLY A 286 29.49 8.17 -2.58
N ASP A 287 28.38 7.94 -3.30
CA ASP A 287 28.09 8.64 -4.56
C ASP A 287 27.55 10.07 -4.33
N ALA A 288 28.25 11.05 -4.90
CA ALA A 288 27.86 12.46 -4.84
C ALA A 288 26.53 12.74 -5.55
N ARG A 289 26.17 11.96 -6.58
CA ARG A 289 24.89 12.08 -7.26
C ARG A 289 23.76 11.65 -6.34
N PHE A 290 23.87 10.46 -5.72
CA PHE A 290 22.88 9.98 -4.75
C PHE A 290 22.60 10.99 -3.62
N ARG A 291 23.65 11.56 -3.02
CA ARG A 291 23.49 12.57 -1.94
C ARG A 291 22.80 13.85 -2.41
N ARG A 292 23.06 14.28 -3.66
CA ARG A 292 22.41 15.44 -4.27
C ARG A 292 20.94 15.15 -4.55
N ASP A 293 20.66 14.00 -5.15
CA ASP A 293 19.29 13.57 -5.46
C ASP A 293 18.46 13.44 -4.18
N LEU A 294 19.03 12.95 -3.07
CA LEU A 294 18.39 12.92 -1.76
C LEU A 294 18.09 14.32 -1.21
N ARG A 295 19.02 15.26 -1.31
CA ARG A 295 18.79 16.64 -0.87
C ARG A 295 17.65 17.30 -1.65
N ASP A 296 17.67 17.16 -2.97
CA ASP A 296 16.62 17.71 -3.83
C ASP A 296 15.27 17.05 -3.56
N ALA A 297 15.27 15.74 -3.28
CA ALA A 297 14.10 14.96 -2.94
C ALA A 297 13.50 15.39 -1.58
N LEU A 298 14.34 15.61 -0.56
CA LEU A 298 13.91 16.11 0.75
C LEU A 298 13.26 17.50 0.64
N LEU A 299 13.82 18.38 -0.19
CA LEU A 299 13.25 19.70 -0.45
C LEU A 299 11.88 19.63 -1.15
N LYS A 300 11.72 18.71 -2.12
CA LYS A 300 10.50 18.61 -2.94
C LYS A 300 9.36 17.83 -2.27
N ARG A 301 9.68 16.83 -1.44
CA ARG A 301 8.71 15.86 -0.91
C ARG A 301 8.71 15.73 0.61
N GLY A 302 9.56 16.48 1.31
CA GLY A 302 9.72 16.35 2.76
C GLY A 302 10.52 15.11 3.12
N SER A 303 10.29 14.57 4.32
CA SER A 303 11.07 13.46 4.88
C SER A 303 11.01 12.17 4.06
N TYR A 304 12.04 11.36 4.22
CA TYR A 304 12.20 10.04 3.62
C TYR A 304 12.42 8.98 4.69
N VAL A 305 12.25 7.72 4.31
CA VAL A 305 12.80 6.58 5.06
C VAL A 305 13.85 5.88 4.22
N VAL A 306 14.84 5.31 4.88
CA VAL A 306 15.98 4.63 4.25
C VAL A 306 16.12 3.21 4.78
N GLN A 307 16.36 2.27 3.87
CA GLN A 307 16.59 0.86 4.18
C GLN A 307 17.85 0.39 3.44
N PRO A 308 18.65 -0.52 4.01
CA PRO A 308 19.57 -1.31 3.22
C PRO A 308 18.77 -2.01 2.10
N GLU A 309 19.23 -1.93 0.87
CA GLU A 309 18.55 -2.58 -0.25
C GLU A 309 18.48 -4.09 0.02
N LEU A 310 17.28 -4.66 0.00
CA LEU A 310 17.08 -6.10 0.15
C LEU A 310 17.31 -6.78 -1.20
N GLN A 311 17.98 -7.93 -1.15
CA GLN A 311 18.25 -8.72 -2.35
C GLN A 311 17.08 -9.66 -2.61
N ASN A 312 16.44 -9.50 -3.76
CA ASN A 312 15.41 -10.43 -4.20
C ASN A 312 16.03 -11.72 -4.73
N PRO A 313 15.49 -12.88 -4.39
CA PRO A 313 15.93 -14.15 -4.95
C PRO A 313 15.66 -14.21 -6.46
N THR A 314 16.37 -15.12 -7.11
CA THR A 314 16.13 -15.47 -8.51
C THR A 314 15.76 -16.94 -8.63
N LEU A 315 15.03 -17.27 -9.68
CA LEU A 315 14.76 -18.64 -10.10
C LEU A 315 14.96 -18.74 -11.61
N THR A 316 15.32 -19.92 -12.08
CA THR A 316 15.46 -20.23 -13.50
C THR A 316 14.45 -21.31 -13.84
N ASN A 317 13.57 -21.03 -14.81
CA ASN A 317 12.69 -22.02 -15.37
C ASN A 317 13.54 -23.06 -16.13
N GLN A 318 13.40 -24.33 -15.78
CA GLN A 318 14.19 -25.40 -16.37
C GLN A 318 13.76 -25.72 -17.81
N ASP A 319 12.51 -25.43 -18.16
CA ASP A 319 11.95 -25.78 -19.47
C ASP A 319 12.44 -24.87 -20.60
N ASP A 320 12.58 -23.56 -20.32
CA ASP A 320 12.97 -22.56 -21.31
C ASP A 320 14.28 -21.81 -20.97
N GLY A 321 14.88 -22.12 -19.81
CA GLY A 321 16.12 -21.49 -19.32
C GLY A 321 15.96 -20.03 -18.89
N ARG A 322 14.75 -19.47 -18.86
CA ARG A 322 14.52 -18.08 -18.48
C ARG A 322 14.67 -17.88 -16.98
N SER A 323 15.34 -16.79 -16.62
CA SER A 323 15.56 -16.42 -15.22
C SER A 323 14.68 -15.25 -14.81
N TYR A 324 14.16 -15.33 -13.59
CA TYR A 324 13.26 -14.35 -13.00
C TYR A 324 13.76 -13.93 -11.63
N MET A 325 13.68 -12.64 -11.34
CA MET A 325 13.70 -12.10 -9.99
C MET A 325 12.27 -12.08 -9.46
N TYR A 326 12.05 -12.36 -8.17
CA TYR A 326 10.68 -12.37 -7.64
C TYR A 326 10.53 -11.78 -6.24
N ILE A 327 9.33 -11.28 -5.98
CA ILE A 327 8.82 -10.89 -4.66
C ILE A 327 7.54 -11.65 -4.37
N ASP A 328 7.18 -11.72 -3.10
CA ASP A 328 5.90 -12.26 -2.65
C ASP A 328 5.05 -11.11 -2.10
N ARG A 329 3.77 -11.09 -2.49
CA ARG A 329 2.75 -10.20 -1.97
C ARG A 329 1.66 -11.05 -1.35
N VAL A 330 1.41 -10.83 -0.07
CA VAL A 330 0.45 -11.62 0.71
C VAL A 330 -0.62 -10.72 1.31
N PHE A 331 -1.85 -11.21 1.33
CA PHE A 331 -3.01 -10.42 1.72
C PHE A 331 -3.69 -11.00 2.95
N PHE A 332 -4.16 -10.13 3.84
CA PHE A 332 -4.86 -10.51 5.06
C PHE A 332 -6.11 -9.66 5.26
N SER A 333 -7.16 -10.26 5.82
CA SER A 333 -8.26 -9.52 6.44
C SER A 333 -8.16 -9.58 7.97
N ASN A 334 -8.68 -8.56 8.65
CA ASN A 334 -8.69 -8.48 10.11
C ASN A 334 -9.98 -7.82 10.62
N ASP A 335 -10.67 -8.48 11.56
CA ASP A 335 -11.92 -7.97 12.17
C ASP A 335 -11.68 -7.25 13.53
N GLY A 336 -10.42 -7.17 13.96
CA GLY A 336 -9.96 -6.68 15.25
C GLY A 336 -9.64 -7.80 16.27
N GLN A 337 -9.97 -9.04 15.95
CA GLN A 337 -9.76 -10.22 16.80
C GLN A 337 -8.98 -11.31 16.06
N ASN A 338 -9.30 -11.54 14.79
CA ASN A 338 -8.77 -12.62 13.98
C ASN A 338 -8.11 -12.08 12.72
N TYR A 339 -6.95 -12.65 12.36
CA TYR A 339 -6.34 -12.45 11.06
C TYR A 339 -6.69 -13.63 10.15
N ARG A 340 -7.12 -13.34 8.92
CA ARG A 340 -7.41 -14.35 7.91
C ARG A 340 -6.49 -14.14 6.72
N PHE A 341 -5.70 -15.15 6.39
CA PHE A 341 -4.93 -15.14 5.16
C PHE A 341 -5.88 -15.24 3.96
N MET A 342 -5.74 -14.32 3.02
CA MET A 342 -6.55 -14.25 1.80
C MET A 342 -5.82 -14.85 0.59
N GLY A 343 -4.65 -15.44 0.79
CA GLY A 343 -3.78 -15.82 -0.32
C GLY A 343 -2.79 -14.71 -0.68
N GLY A 344 -2.03 -14.95 -1.74
CA GLY A 344 -1.01 -14.04 -2.23
C GLY A 344 -0.63 -14.32 -3.68
N GLU A 345 0.26 -13.48 -4.16
CA GLU A 345 0.90 -13.65 -5.46
C GLU A 345 2.41 -13.61 -5.31
N ARG A 346 3.08 -14.41 -6.12
CA ARG A 346 4.49 -14.24 -6.45
C ARG A 346 4.57 -13.53 -7.78
N THR A 347 5.17 -12.34 -7.81
CA THR A 347 5.46 -11.62 -9.04
C THR A 347 6.84 -12.01 -9.53
N LEU A 348 6.93 -12.64 -10.70
CA LEU A 348 8.17 -13.03 -11.36
C LEU A 348 8.47 -12.03 -12.50
N MET A 349 9.58 -11.32 -12.35
CA MET A 349 10.06 -10.34 -13.34
C MET A 349 11.31 -10.90 -14.06
N PRO A 350 11.34 -10.94 -15.41
CA PRO A 350 12.53 -11.33 -16.16
C PRO A 350 13.76 -10.52 -15.73
N ILE A 351 14.87 -11.19 -15.45
CA ILE A 351 16.08 -10.55 -14.88
C ILE A 351 16.72 -9.51 -15.82
N ASP A 352 16.46 -9.62 -17.11
CA ASP A 352 16.95 -8.75 -18.17
C ASP A 352 16.07 -7.50 -18.37
N SER A 353 14.89 -7.44 -17.74
CA SER A 353 14.05 -6.25 -17.73
C SER A 353 14.72 -5.06 -17.01
N ASN A 354 14.40 -3.84 -17.46
CA ASN A 354 14.85 -2.63 -16.80
C ASN A 354 14.34 -2.54 -15.34
N GLU A 355 13.14 -3.06 -15.09
CA GLU A 355 12.52 -3.20 -13.78
C GLU A 355 13.35 -4.06 -12.83
N ALA A 356 13.68 -5.30 -13.22
CA ALA A 356 14.50 -6.21 -12.41
C ALA A 356 15.92 -5.67 -12.19
N GLN A 357 16.54 -5.09 -13.22
CA GLN A 357 17.85 -4.45 -13.09
C GLN A 357 17.84 -3.33 -12.04
N ASN A 358 16.70 -2.65 -11.86
CA ASN A 358 16.49 -1.61 -10.85
C ASN A 358 15.94 -2.09 -9.51
N ASN A 359 15.85 -3.42 -9.32
CA ASN A 359 15.22 -4.08 -8.16
C ASN A 359 13.80 -3.54 -7.90
N ARG A 360 13.05 -3.32 -8.98
CA ARG A 360 11.66 -2.86 -8.99
C ARG A 360 10.79 -3.99 -9.51
N VAL A 361 10.34 -4.86 -8.62
CA VAL A 361 9.46 -5.96 -8.98
C VAL A 361 8.02 -5.48 -8.83
N HIS A 362 7.54 -4.70 -9.80
CA HIS A 362 6.13 -4.34 -9.93
C HIS A 362 5.60 -5.00 -11.19
N GLY A 363 4.42 -5.61 -11.10
CA GLY A 363 3.78 -6.28 -12.22
C GLY A 363 3.71 -5.43 -13.48
N ASN A 364 4.12 -6.01 -14.62
CA ASN A 364 4.01 -5.42 -15.95
C ASN A 364 3.60 -6.49 -16.98
N SER A 365 3.53 -6.13 -18.26
CA SER A 365 3.13 -7.05 -19.34
C SER A 365 4.09 -8.22 -19.57
N SER A 366 5.30 -8.17 -19.02
CA SER A 366 6.32 -9.24 -19.11
C SER A 366 6.40 -10.08 -17.84
N SER A 367 5.65 -9.70 -16.80
CA SER A 367 5.65 -10.42 -15.53
C SER A 367 4.88 -11.72 -15.65
N VAL A 368 5.39 -12.75 -14.99
CA VAL A 368 4.68 -14.01 -14.75
C VAL A 368 4.22 -13.99 -13.29
N TYR A 369 3.07 -14.57 -13.01
CA TYR A 369 2.51 -14.61 -11.67
C TYR A 369 2.30 -16.06 -11.25
N ALA A 370 2.53 -16.34 -9.97
CA ALA A 370 2.20 -17.63 -9.35
C ALA A 370 1.39 -17.40 -8.08
N GLU A 371 0.41 -18.25 -7.83
CA GLU A 371 -0.46 -18.16 -6.66
C GLU A 371 0.30 -18.59 -5.38
N ILE A 372 0.02 -17.91 -4.27
CA ILE A 372 0.43 -18.31 -2.92
C ILE A 372 -0.85 -18.65 -2.14
N ILE A 373 -0.96 -19.91 -1.69
CA ILE A 373 -2.14 -20.47 -1.01
C ILE A 373 -1.89 -20.83 0.45
#